data_AF-A0A3G2G5U4-F1
#
_entry.id   AF-A0A3G2G5U4-F1
#
_cell.length_a   1.000
_cell.length_b   1.000
_cell.length_c   1.000
_cell.angle_alpha   90.00
_cell.angle_beta   90.00
_cell.angle_gamma   90.00
#
_symmetry.space_group_name_H-M   'P 1'
#
loop_
_entity.id
_entity.type
_entity.pdbx_description
1 polymer ?
#
loop_
_entity_poly.entity_id
_entity_poly.type
_entity_poly.pdbx_seq_one_letter_code
_entity_poly.pdbx_strand_id
1 'polypeptide(L)'
;MKFKHSLILDKYDEYYLEEEGIIKSLEYLPNINKINIFIGTNNSGKSKFMRSLMVLDSLLVLDERTFDYANKRIIEFAKEYRPSPHRPLKRR
;
A
#
# COMPACT_ATOMS: atom_id res chain seq x y z
N MET A 1 -18.11 -9.47 -3.48
CA MET A 1 -16.70 -9.08 -3.69
C MET A 1 -15.99 -9.15 -2.34
N LYS A 2 -14.93 -9.95 -2.18
CA LYS A 2 -14.16 -9.98 -0.91
C LYS A 2 -13.25 -8.77 -0.88
N PHE A 3 -13.26 -8.05 0.23
CA PHE A 3 -12.47 -6.83 0.40
C PHE A 3 -11.07 -7.19 0.85
N LYS A 4 -10.09 -6.56 0.23
CA LYS A 4 -8.69 -6.87 0.46
C LYS A 4 -8.14 -5.92 1.50
N HIS A 5 -7.41 -6.49 2.44
CA HIS A 5 -6.59 -5.74 3.36
C HIS A 5 -5.15 -5.98 2.93
N SER A 6 -4.33 -4.94 2.95
CA SER A 6 -2.89 -5.05 2.67
C SER A 6 -2.12 -4.60 3.89
N LEU A 7 -1.13 -5.38 4.31
CA LEU A 7 -0.20 -4.94 5.37
C LEU A 7 0.86 -4.09 4.70
N ILE A 8 0.95 -2.83 5.10
CA ILE A 8 2.01 -1.93 4.66
C ILE A 8 3.26 -2.24 5.49
N LEU A 9 4.37 -2.36 4.80
CA LEU A 9 5.67 -2.65 5.40
C LEU A 9 6.61 -1.49 5.09
N ASP A 10 7.40 -1.08 6.07
CA ASP A 10 8.57 -0.25 5.76
C ASP A 10 9.50 -1.06 4.85
N LYS A 11 10.20 -0.35 3.95
CA LYS A 11 10.96 -0.97 2.87
C LYS A 11 11.89 -2.07 3.39
N TYR A 12 11.55 -3.32 3.10
CA TYR A 12 12.38 -4.47 3.41
C TYR A 12 13.29 -4.75 2.22
N ASP A 13 14.49 -4.17 2.22
CA ASP A 13 15.47 -4.39 1.14
C ASP A 13 15.93 -5.87 1.02
N GLU A 14 15.58 -6.72 1.98
CA GLU A 14 15.92 -8.14 2.04
C GLU A 14 14.86 -9.10 1.48
N TYR A 15 13.63 -8.61 1.24
CA TYR A 15 12.51 -9.43 0.78
C TYR A 15 11.96 -8.88 -0.53
N TYR A 16 11.53 -9.78 -1.41
CA TYR A 16 11.09 -9.41 -2.75
C TYR A 16 9.80 -10.13 -3.13
N LEU A 17 8.98 -9.46 -3.95
CA LEU A 17 7.85 -10.05 -4.65
C LEU A 17 8.18 -10.14 -6.14
N GLU A 18 7.85 -11.29 -6.72
CA GLU A 18 7.80 -11.44 -8.16
C GLU A 18 6.37 -11.19 -8.62
N GLU A 19 6.15 -10.05 -9.29
CA GLU A 19 4.87 -9.71 -9.90
C GLU A 19 5.11 -9.46 -11.40
N GLU A 20 4.37 -10.17 -12.25
CA GLU A 20 4.43 -9.99 -13.71
C GLU A 20 5.84 -10.16 -14.31
N GLY A 21 6.67 -11.02 -13.70
CA GLY A 21 8.05 -11.26 -14.13
C GLY A 21 9.05 -10.18 -13.69
N ILE A 22 8.63 -9.24 -12.86
CA ILE A 22 9.48 -8.20 -12.29
C ILE A 22 9.67 -8.48 -10.80
N ILE A 23 10.93 -8.52 -10.37
CA ILE A 23 11.30 -8.63 -8.96
C ILE A 23 11.31 -7.22 -8.35
N LYS A 24 10.47 -7.00 -7.35
CA LYS A 24 10.36 -5.73 -6.61
C LYS A 24 10.61 -5.97 -5.12
N SER A 25 11.12 -4.97 -4.40
CA SER A 25 11.18 -5.04 -2.93
C SER A 25 9.79 -5.24 -2.36
N LEU A 26 9.71 -6.03 -1.28
CA LEU A 26 8.48 -6.28 -0.55
C LEU A 26 8.14 -5.03 0.29
N GLU A 27 7.27 -4.18 -0.25
CA GLU A 27 6.78 -2.96 0.40
C GLU A 27 5.40 -3.15 1.05
N TYR A 28 4.67 -4.19 0.65
CA TYR A 28 3.40 -4.56 1.26
C TYR A 28 3.11 -6.05 1.10
N LEU A 29 2.31 -6.62 2.01
CA LEU A 29 1.70 -7.94 1.82
C LEU A 29 0.24 -7.78 1.39
N PRO A 30 -0.13 -8.20 0.17
CA PRO A 30 -1.50 -8.10 -0.31
C PRO A 30 -2.40 -9.17 0.30
N ASN A 31 -3.70 -8.89 0.34
CA ASN A 31 -4.76 -9.85 0.69
C ASN A 31 -4.62 -10.50 2.07
N ILE A 32 -4.05 -9.79 3.04
CA ILE A 32 -3.95 -10.30 4.41
C ILE A 32 -5.34 -10.52 5.03
N ASN A 33 -5.41 -11.49 5.93
CA ASN A 33 -6.61 -11.73 6.72
C ASN A 33 -6.22 -12.13 8.16
N LYS A 34 -7.17 -12.64 8.95
CA LYS A 34 -6.92 -13.06 10.35
C LYS A 34 -5.91 -14.22 10.46
N ILE A 35 -5.79 -15.05 9.42
CA ILE A 35 -4.91 -16.21 9.35
C ILE A 35 -4.10 -16.10 8.05
N ASN A 36 -2.81 -15.78 8.17
CA ASN A 36 -1.87 -15.73 7.05
C ASN A 36 -0.87 -16.88 7.18
N ILE A 37 -0.61 -17.59 6.07
CA ILE A 37 0.27 -18.75 6.05
C ILE A 37 1.48 -18.42 5.17
N PHE A 38 2.68 -18.51 5.75
CA PHE A 38 3.94 -18.32 5.02
C PHE A 38 4.58 -19.67 4.68
N ILE A 39 4.72 -19.97 3.39
CA ILE A 39 5.22 -21.25 2.87
C ILE A 39 6.50 -21.00 2.07
N GLY A 40 7.44 -21.95 2.10
CA GLY A 40 8.72 -21.86 1.40
C GLY A 40 9.70 -22.93 1.87
N THR A 41 10.78 -23.15 1.12
CA THR A 41 11.82 -24.14 1.43
C THR A 41 12.63 -23.81 2.68
N ASN A 42 13.37 -24.77 3.24
CA ASN A 42 14.27 -24.48 4.35
C ASN A 42 15.26 -23.37 3.96
N ASN A 43 15.58 -22.51 4.93
CA ASN A 43 16.45 -21.35 4.74
C ASN A 43 15.92 -20.24 3.79
N SER A 44 14.65 -20.28 3.38
CA SER A 44 14.03 -19.26 2.51
C SER A 44 13.69 -17.92 3.22
N GLY A 45 14.19 -17.68 4.43
CA GLY A 45 13.93 -16.44 5.17
C GLY A 45 12.60 -16.35 5.93
N LYS A 46 11.71 -17.36 5.89
CA LYS A 46 10.40 -17.35 6.59
C LYS A 46 10.48 -16.96 8.07
N SER A 47 11.33 -17.63 8.84
CA SER A 47 11.44 -17.38 10.28
C SER A 47 12.08 -16.02 10.58
N LYS A 48 12.94 -15.52 9.70
CA LYS A 48 13.52 -14.17 9.81
C LYS A 48 12.45 -13.11 9.53
N PHE A 49 11.59 -13.34 8.56
CA PHE A 49 10.49 -12.44 8.21
C PHE A 49 9.44 -12.37 9.31
N MET A 50 9.07 -13.52 9.88
CA MET A 50 8.18 -13.53 11.04
C MET A 50 8.78 -12.76 12.22
N ARG A 51 10.09 -12.90 12.47
CA ARG A 51 10.77 -12.12 13.52
C ARG A 51 10.73 -10.62 13.22
N SER A 52 10.93 -10.19 11.98
CA SER A 52 10.87 -8.77 11.62
C SER A 52 9.47 -8.19 11.78
N LEU A 53 8.42 -8.95 11.47
CA LEU A 53 7.03 -8.52 11.73
C LEU A 53 6.72 -8.39 13.22
N MET A 54 7.26 -9.28 14.06
CA MET A 54 6.93 -9.35 15.48
C MET A 54 7.63 -8.28 16.33
N VAL A 55 8.65 -7.60 15.78
CA VAL A 55 9.33 -6.48 16.47
C VAL A 55 8.75 -5.12 16.10
N LEU A 56 7.77 -5.06 15.20
CA LEU A 56 7.08 -3.82 14.85
C LEU A 56 6.17 -3.40 16.01
N ASP A 57 6.26 -2.13 16.41
CA ASP A 57 5.38 -1.56 17.45
C ASP A 57 3.91 -1.55 17.02
N SER A 58 3.66 -1.46 15.72
CA SER A 58 2.31 -1.48 15.14
C SER A 58 2.31 -2.04 13.71
N LEU A 59 1.17 -2.58 13.30
CA LEU A 59 0.92 -3.08 11.95
C LEU A 59 0.00 -2.11 11.21
N LEU A 60 0.51 -1.51 10.13
CA LEU A 60 -0.27 -0.59 9.29
C LEU A 60 -1.06 -1.38 8.25
N VAL A 61 -2.38 -1.39 8.37
CA VAL A 61 -3.27 -2.11 7.45
C VAL A 61 -4.03 -1.13 6.56
N LEU A 62 -3.87 -1.28 5.25
CA LEU A 62 -4.66 -0.59 4.25
C LEU A 62 -5.94 -1.37 3.96
N ASP A 63 -7.10 -0.76 4.21
CA ASP A 63 -8.40 -1.23 3.73
C ASP A 63 -8.71 -0.60 2.37
N GLU A 64 -8.81 -1.43 1.34
CA GLU A 64 -9.11 -1.03 -0.04
C GLU A 64 -10.41 -0.22 -0.14
N ARG A 65 -11.42 -0.51 0.70
CA ARG A 65 -12.67 0.28 0.72
C ARG A 65 -12.43 1.71 1.18
N THR A 66 -11.67 1.85 2.25
CA THR A 66 -11.38 3.15 2.86
C THR A 66 -10.53 3.98 1.90
N PHE A 67 -9.58 3.33 1.23
CA PHE A 67 -8.75 3.94 0.20
C PHE A 67 -9.57 4.40 -1.00
N ASP A 68 -10.43 3.54 -1.57
CA ASP A 68 -11.29 3.88 -2.70
C ASP A 68 -12.24 5.03 -2.37
N TYR A 69 -12.80 5.02 -1.16
CA TYR A 69 -13.66 6.09 -0.67
C TYR A 69 -12.90 7.42 -0.60
N ALA A 70 -11.71 7.43 0.01
CA ALA A 70 -10.86 8.62 0.09
C ALA A 70 -10.49 9.14 -1.31
N ASN A 71 -10.08 8.26 -2.23
CA ASN A 71 -9.75 8.63 -3.60
C ASN A 71 -10.93 9.27 -4.34
N LYS A 72 -12.13 8.70 -4.21
CA LYS A 72 -13.35 9.30 -4.81
C LYS A 72 -13.59 10.72 -4.29
N ARG A 73 -13.48 10.92 -2.97
CA ARG A 73 -13.65 12.23 -2.33
C ARG A 73 -12.62 13.25 -2.80
N ILE A 74 -11.36 12.85 -2.96
CA ILE A 74 -10.30 13.72 -3.48
C ILE A 74 -10.61 14.14 -4.93
N ILE A 75 -11.05 13.20 -5.78
CA ILE A 75 -11.41 13.48 -7.17
C ILE A 75 -12.63 14.41 -7.26
N GLU A 76 -13.66 14.19 -6.43
CA GLU A 76 -14.82 15.08 -6.33
C GLU A 76 -14.42 16.50 -5.94
N PHE A 77 -13.61 16.63 -4.89
CA PHE A 77 -13.11 17.92 -4.44
C PHE A 77 -12.28 18.64 -5.52
N ALA A 78 -11.41 17.92 -6.22
CA ALA A 78 -10.60 18.47 -7.31
C ALA A 78 -11.44 18.93 -8.51
N LYS A 79 -12.61 18.31 -8.76
CA LYS A 79 -13.55 18.74 -9.81
C LYS A 79 -14.28 20.02 -9.42
N GLU A 80 -14.64 20.17 -8.14
CA GLU A 80 -15.29 21.37 -7.61
C GLU A 80 -14.31 22.55 -7.58
N TYR A 81 -13.06 22.31 -7.18
CA TYR A 81 -11.95 23.24 -7.28
C TYR A 81 -11.34 23.27 -8.69
N ARG A 82 -12.12 23.63 -9.71
CA ARG A 82 -11.51 24.16 -10.95
C ARG A 82 -10.96 25.55 -10.62
N PRO A 83 -9.63 25.78 -10.66
CA PRO A 83 -9.11 27.13 -10.50
C PRO A 83 -9.77 28.03 -11.54
N SER A 84 -10.41 29.10 -11.09
CA SER A 84 -11.05 30.09 -11.97
C SER A 84 -10.02 30.51 -13.04
N PRO A 85 -10.40 30.55 -14.34
CA PRO A 85 -9.45 30.91 -15.38
C PRO A 85 -8.82 32.24 -15.00
N HIS A 86 -7.50 32.23 -14.87
CA HIS A 86 -6.73 33.38 -14.39
C HIS A 86 -7.19 34.64 -15.10
N ARG A 87 -7.77 35.56 -14.33
CA ARG A 87 -8.08 36.91 -14.80
C ARG A 87 -6.73 37.49 -15.26
N PRO A 88 -6.55 37.86 -16.53
CA PRO A 88 -5.27 38.33 -17.00
C PRO A 88 -4.88 39.56 -16.18
N LEU A 89 -3.67 39.53 -15.60
CA LEU A 89 -3.09 40.66 -14.91
C LEU A 89 -3.07 41.83 -15.90
N LYS A 90 -3.95 42.82 -15.69
CA LYS A 90 -3.89 44.10 -16.41
C LYS A 90 -2.54 44.73 -16.06
N ARG A 91 -1.57 44.59 -16.96
CA ARG A 91 -0.36 45.41 -16.95
C ARG A 91 -0.82 46.85 -17.16
N ARG A 92 -0.62 47.67 -16.13
CA ARG A 92 -0.71 49.13 -16.21
C ARG A 92 0.54 49.66 -16.92
#